data_AF-A0A959NT60-F1
#
_entry.id   AF-A0A959NT60-F1
#
_cell.length_a   1.000
_cell.length_b   1.000
_cell.length_c   1.000
_cell.angle_alpha   90.00
_cell.angle_beta   90.00
_cell.angle_gamma   90.00
#
_symmetry.space_group_name_H-M   'P 1'
#
loop_
_entity.id
_entity.type
_entity.pdbx_description
1 polymer ?
#
loop_
_entity_poly.entity_id
_entity_poly.type
_entity_poly.pdbx_seq_one_letter_code
_entity_poly.pdbx_strand_id
1 'polypeptide(L)'
;MLFTQNQEFYHILTTKSDVPCHYSKLEYLLEKPYEFYAEDKAASTDCCSESVVSLNLFPDYLKPVFDKKIWKVKTLPQKKIEGFSIVIKETTDIDTFMKTEFSKSFRQNIMRFLNRFEGCFNVTYKMYHGEISKENYDTYMSKLYDMLTVRFDQRNDDNKILNNWKYYLDTTFKMINSGKA
;
A
#
# COMPACT_ATOMS: atom_id res chain seq x y z
N MET A 1 18.99 -17.84 -15.39
CA MET A 1 18.73 -18.23 -13.99
C MET A 1 17.23 -18.27 -13.84
N LEU A 2 16.63 -19.47 -13.81
CA LEU A 2 15.18 -19.62 -13.64
C LEU A 2 14.90 -19.45 -12.15
N PHE A 3 14.21 -18.37 -11.77
CA PHE A 3 13.72 -18.20 -10.41
C PHE A 3 12.49 -19.09 -10.24
N THR A 4 12.46 -19.89 -9.18
CA THR A 4 11.35 -20.82 -8.93
C THR A 4 10.08 -20.06 -8.53
N GLN A 5 10.24 -18.93 -7.83
CA GLN A 5 9.16 -17.98 -7.53
C GLN A 5 9.64 -16.52 -7.56
N ASN A 6 8.77 -15.64 -8.05
CA ASN A 6 8.94 -14.19 -8.02
C ASN A 6 7.80 -13.58 -7.18
N GLN A 7 8.14 -12.90 -6.09
CA GLN A 7 7.17 -12.30 -5.18
C GLN A 7 7.45 -10.79 -5.00
N GLU A 8 6.39 -10.00 -4.85
CA GLU A 8 6.47 -8.56 -4.57
C GLU A 8 6.33 -8.30 -3.06
N PHE A 9 7.39 -7.84 -2.41
CA PHE A 9 7.43 -7.63 -0.96
C PHE A 9 6.34 -6.66 -0.50
N TYR A 10 6.20 -5.53 -1.19
CA TYR A 10 5.20 -4.51 -0.86
C TYR A 10 3.77 -5.07 -0.88
N HIS A 11 3.44 -5.92 -1.86
CA HIS A 11 2.12 -6.54 -1.95
C HIS A 11 1.85 -7.49 -0.78
N ILE A 12 2.82 -8.32 -0.40
CA ILE A 12 2.69 -9.23 0.75
C ILE A 12 2.46 -8.42 2.03
N LEU A 13 3.30 -7.42 2.27
CA LEU A 13 3.22 -6.61 3.49
C LEU A 13 1.90 -5.84 3.60
N THR A 14 1.42 -5.24 2.51
CA THR A 14 0.24 -4.36 2.55
C THR A 14 -1.08 -5.11 2.41
N THR A 15 -1.12 -6.17 1.61
CA THR A 15 -2.37 -6.89 1.32
C THR A 15 -2.59 -8.07 2.26
N LYS A 16 -1.52 -8.77 2.66
CA LYS A 16 -1.60 -9.93 3.56
C LYS A 16 -1.27 -9.58 5.01
N SER A 17 -0.76 -8.37 5.26
CA SER A 17 -0.25 -7.96 6.58
C SER A 17 0.77 -8.95 7.14
N ASP A 18 1.62 -9.47 6.26
CA ASP A 18 2.54 -10.57 6.55
C ASP A 18 3.97 -10.22 6.09
N VAL A 19 4.95 -10.87 6.68
CA VAL A 19 6.37 -10.74 6.32
C VAL A 19 6.85 -12.09 5.78
N PRO A 20 7.48 -12.14 4.60
CA PRO A 20 8.02 -13.39 4.11
C PRO A 20 8.98 -14.04 5.13
N CYS A 21 8.75 -15.31 5.43
CA CYS A 21 9.52 -16.17 6.33
C CYS A 21 11.04 -16.25 6.06
N HIS A 22 11.51 -15.70 4.95
CA HIS A 22 12.93 -15.60 4.62
C HIS A 22 13.63 -14.54 5.48
N TYR A 23 12.89 -13.57 6.02
CA TYR A 23 13.41 -12.48 6.84
C TYR A 23 13.35 -12.85 8.32
N SER A 24 14.51 -12.91 8.98
CA SER A 24 14.57 -13.14 10.42
C SER A 24 14.18 -11.89 11.22
N LYS A 25 14.49 -10.70 10.67
CA LYS A 25 14.16 -9.40 11.26
C LYS A 25 14.10 -8.31 10.20
N LEU A 26 13.24 -7.32 10.41
CA LEU A 26 13.18 -6.08 9.64
C LEU A 26 13.44 -4.90 10.58
N GLU A 27 14.39 -4.04 10.21
CA GLU A 27 14.72 -2.81 10.93
C GLU A 27 14.17 -1.61 10.17
N TYR A 28 13.42 -0.73 10.84
CA TYR A 28 13.00 0.53 10.25
C TYR A 28 14.12 1.56 10.36
N LEU A 29 14.45 2.26 9.28
CA LEU A 29 15.64 3.12 9.24
C LEU A 29 15.37 4.60 9.57
N LEU A 30 14.11 5.03 9.65
CA LEU A 30 13.76 6.45 9.86
C LEU A 30 13.52 6.79 11.33
N GLU A 31 13.94 8.00 11.72
CA GLU A 31 13.84 8.66 13.03
C GLU A 31 14.62 8.01 14.19
N LYS A 32 14.53 6.69 14.41
CA LYS A 32 15.45 5.85 15.22
C LYS A 32 15.29 4.40 14.76
N PRO A 33 16.37 3.62 14.62
CA PRO A 33 16.22 2.21 14.28
C PRO A 33 15.48 1.48 15.39
N TYR A 34 14.22 1.13 15.12
CA TYR A 34 13.44 0.23 15.94
C TYR A 34 13.13 -1.05 15.17
N GLU A 35 12.88 -2.11 15.92
CA GLU A 35 12.53 -3.41 15.39
C GLU A 35 11.11 -3.32 14.82
N PHE A 36 11.00 -3.35 13.49
CA PHE A 36 9.71 -3.33 12.80
C PHE A 36 9.05 -4.70 12.86
N TYR A 37 9.87 -5.73 12.73
CA TYR A 37 9.46 -7.13 12.81
C TYR A 37 10.65 -7.96 13.29
N ALA A 38 10.41 -8.87 14.21
CA ALA A 38 11.31 -9.98 14.48
C ALA A 38 10.48 -11.25 14.57
N GLU A 39 10.98 -12.30 13.94
CA GLU A 39 10.39 -13.60 14.09
C GLU A 39 10.74 -14.12 15.50
N ASP A 40 9.72 -14.41 16.31
CA ASP A 40 9.93 -15.15 17.55
C ASP A 40 10.55 -16.50 17.18
N LYS A 41 11.69 -16.83 17.82
CA LYS A 41 12.64 -17.92 17.48
C LYS A 41 12.08 -19.36 17.48
N ALA A 42 10.85 -19.61 17.05
CA ALA A 42 10.20 -20.92 17.08
C ALA A 42 9.39 -21.30 15.83
N ALA A 43 9.41 -20.52 14.74
CA ALA A 43 8.74 -20.90 13.48
C ALA A 43 9.68 -20.58 12.30
N SER A 44 9.76 -21.34 11.22
CA SER A 44 9.39 -22.73 10.98
C SER A 44 10.26 -23.18 9.80
N THR A 45 10.93 -24.31 9.94
CA THR A 45 11.67 -24.95 8.83
C THR A 45 10.74 -25.42 7.70
N ASP A 46 9.43 -25.21 7.83
CA ASP A 46 8.38 -25.68 6.93
C ASP A 46 8.03 -24.72 5.80
N CYS A 47 8.56 -23.49 5.80
CA CYS A 47 8.14 -22.52 4.79
C CYS A 47 8.73 -22.73 3.39
N CYS A 48 9.78 -23.53 3.22
CA CYS A 48 10.57 -23.50 1.99
C CYS A 48 10.96 -24.90 1.49
N SER A 49 10.10 -25.49 0.65
CA SER A 49 10.43 -26.66 -0.17
C SER A 49 11.27 -26.33 -1.41
N GLU A 50 11.57 -25.06 -1.66
CA GLU A 50 12.19 -24.58 -2.90
C GLU A 50 13.56 -23.93 -2.70
N SER A 51 14.45 -24.09 -3.69
CA SER A 51 15.87 -23.76 -3.57
C SER A 51 16.25 -22.32 -3.91
N VAL A 52 15.40 -21.53 -4.59
CA VAL A 52 15.72 -20.15 -5.03
C VAL A 52 14.45 -19.28 -5.14
N VAL A 53 14.38 -18.19 -4.36
CA VAL A 53 13.29 -17.21 -4.36
C VAL A 53 13.79 -15.82 -4.77
N SER A 54 13.00 -15.08 -5.56
CA SER A 54 13.24 -13.67 -5.89
C SER A 54 12.18 -12.78 -5.23
N LEU A 55 12.63 -11.82 -4.42
CA LEU A 55 11.79 -10.81 -3.78
C LEU A 55 12.08 -9.44 -4.39
N ASN A 56 11.07 -8.80 -4.96
CA ASN A 56 11.16 -7.49 -5.62
C ASN A 56 10.38 -6.42 -4.85
N LEU A 57 10.64 -5.14 -5.15
CA LEU A 57 9.96 -3.99 -4.54
C LEU A 57 10.13 -3.92 -3.01
N PHE A 58 11.31 -4.28 -2.53
CA PHE A 58 11.67 -4.08 -1.12
C PHE A 58 12.00 -2.60 -0.87
N PRO A 59 11.42 -1.94 0.14
CA PRO A 59 11.58 -0.51 0.35
C PRO A 59 12.91 -0.15 1.03
N ASP A 60 13.51 0.97 0.61
CA ASP A 60 14.79 1.45 1.13
C ASP A 60 14.74 1.98 2.57
N TYR A 61 13.55 2.28 3.10
CA TYR A 61 13.35 2.68 4.50
C TYR A 61 13.30 1.48 5.46
N LEU A 62 13.34 0.25 4.95
CA LEU A 62 13.51 -0.96 5.74
C LEU A 62 14.90 -1.55 5.48
N LYS A 63 15.43 -2.26 6.47
CA LYS A 63 16.64 -3.04 6.34
C LYS A 63 16.36 -4.50 6.69
N PRO A 64 16.56 -5.44 5.75
CA PRO A 64 16.30 -6.84 5.99
C PRO A 64 17.49 -7.49 6.71
N VAL A 65 17.19 -8.37 7.66
CA VAL A 65 18.14 -9.23 8.35
C VAL A 65 17.78 -10.67 8.03
N PHE A 66 18.78 -11.43 7.57
CA PHE A 66 18.64 -12.84 7.17
C PHE A 66 19.54 -13.72 8.03
N ASP A 67 19.09 -14.94 8.34
CA ASP A 67 19.97 -15.96 8.88
C ASP A 67 20.92 -16.50 7.79
N LYS A 68 22.19 -16.07 7.87
CA LYS A 68 23.26 -16.47 6.94
C LYS A 68 23.60 -17.97 7.01
N LYS A 69 23.18 -18.68 8.06
CA LYS A 69 23.37 -20.14 8.15
C LYS A 69 22.40 -20.89 7.23
N ILE A 70 21.25 -20.28 6.96
CA ILE A 70 20.15 -20.88 6.19
C ILE A 70 20.19 -20.36 4.74
N TRP A 71 20.42 -19.05 4.55
CA TRP A 71 20.22 -18.39 3.27
C TRP A 71 21.50 -17.78 2.68
N LYS A 72 21.69 -17.98 1.37
CA LYS A 72 22.64 -17.22 0.55
C LYS A 72 21.90 -16.09 -0.17
N VAL A 73 22.17 -14.86 0.24
CA VAL A 73 21.43 -13.68 -0.25
C VAL A 73 22.25 -12.91 -1.29
N LYS A 74 21.58 -12.48 -2.38
CA LYS A 74 22.12 -11.54 -3.36
C LYS A 74 21.14 -10.38 -3.54
N THR A 75 21.61 -9.17 -3.27
CA THR A 75 20.81 -7.94 -3.43
C THR A 75 21.08 -7.30 -4.78
N LEU A 76 20.03 -6.88 -5.47
CA LEU A 76 20.11 -6.14 -6.73
C LEU A 76 19.32 -4.83 -6.61
N PRO A 77 19.96 -3.65 -6.72
CA PRO A 77 19.25 -2.37 -6.60
C PRO A 77 18.40 -2.07 -7.84
N GLN A 78 17.13 -1.69 -7.63
CA GLN A 78 16.18 -1.34 -8.69
C GLN A 78 16.22 0.16 -9.03
N LYS A 79 17.29 0.61 -9.71
CA LYS A 79 17.55 2.05 -9.97
C LYS A 79 16.49 2.82 -10.79
N LYS A 80 15.53 2.14 -11.43
CA LYS A 80 14.50 2.77 -12.27
C LYS A 80 13.17 2.97 -11.56
N ILE A 81 13.08 2.60 -10.28
CA ILE A 81 11.85 2.68 -9.49
C ILE A 81 12.13 3.61 -8.33
N GLU A 82 11.45 4.76 -8.31
CA GLU A 82 11.47 5.68 -7.18
C GLU A 82 10.26 5.38 -6.29
N GLY A 83 10.54 4.96 -5.05
CA GLY A 83 9.53 4.78 -4.02
C GLY A 83 9.44 6.02 -3.13
N PHE A 84 8.23 6.34 -2.69
CA PHE A 84 7.99 7.40 -1.71
C PHE A 84 7.32 6.81 -0.48
N SER A 85 7.70 7.32 0.69
CA SER A 85 7.09 6.97 1.98
C SER A 85 6.75 8.24 2.75
N ILE A 86 5.64 8.22 3.46
CA ILE A 86 5.22 9.31 4.34
C ILE A 86 5.15 8.75 5.76
N VAL A 87 5.74 9.47 6.71
CA VAL A 87 5.61 9.18 8.14
C VAL A 87 4.50 10.05 8.70
N ILE A 88 3.39 9.43 9.11
CA ILE A 88 2.27 10.12 9.74
C ILE A 88 2.44 10.04 11.25
N LYS A 89 2.62 11.18 11.92
CA LYS A 89 2.77 11.27 13.38
C LYS A 89 1.39 11.25 14.04
N GLU A 90 1.27 10.48 15.13
CA GLU A 90 0.00 10.14 15.81
C GLU A 90 -0.84 11.35 16.30
N THR A 91 -0.26 12.54 16.37
CA THR A 91 -0.89 13.71 17.00
C THR A 91 -1.43 14.75 16.02
N THR A 92 -1.56 14.40 14.74
CA THR A 92 -1.81 15.41 13.71
C THR A 92 -3.21 15.25 13.10
N ASP A 93 -4.10 16.19 13.39
CA ASP A 93 -5.28 16.38 12.55
C ASP A 93 -4.86 16.80 11.13
N ILE A 94 -5.76 16.63 10.16
CA ILE A 94 -5.44 16.88 8.75
C ILE A 94 -5.01 18.32 8.48
N ASP A 95 -5.59 19.31 9.17
CA ASP A 95 -5.24 20.72 8.97
C ASP A 95 -3.84 21.03 9.50
N THR A 96 -3.51 20.49 10.67
CA THR A 96 -2.18 20.61 11.28
C THR A 96 -1.13 19.90 10.43
N PHE A 97 -1.45 18.71 9.89
CA PHE A 97 -0.56 17.96 9.00
C PHE A 97 -0.28 18.77 7.74
N MET A 98 -1.34 19.29 7.11
CA MET A 98 -1.19 20.08 5.90
C MET A 98 -0.34 21.33 6.14
N LYS A 99 -0.56 22.04 7.26
CA LYS A 99 0.19 23.26 7.60
C LYS A 99 1.67 23.01 7.89
N THR A 100 1.98 21.87 8.50
CA THR A 100 3.34 21.52 8.95
C THR A 100 4.17 20.94 7.81
N GLU A 101 3.60 20.01 7.05
CA GLU A 101 4.33 19.27 6.02
C GLU A 101 4.38 19.99 4.66
N PHE A 102 3.42 20.88 4.38
CA PHE A 102 3.32 21.54 3.08
C PHE A 102 3.44 23.07 3.14
N SER A 103 4.14 23.59 2.14
CA SER A 103 4.28 25.04 1.91
C SER A 103 2.92 25.70 1.71
N LYS A 104 2.83 26.99 2.06
CA LYS A 104 1.62 27.79 1.91
C LYS A 104 1.11 27.79 0.46
N SER A 105 2.01 27.88 -0.52
CA SER A 105 1.65 27.89 -1.95
C SER A 105 1.05 26.56 -2.41
N PHE A 106 1.63 25.43 -1.98
CA PHE A 106 1.09 24.10 -2.30
C PHE A 106 -0.31 23.91 -1.73
N ARG A 107 -0.51 24.26 -0.45
CA ARG A 107 -1.83 24.21 0.21
C ARG A 107 -2.87 25.07 -0.50
N GLN A 108 -2.51 26.30 -0.89
CA GLN A 108 -3.42 27.19 -1.61
C GLN A 108 -3.84 26.63 -2.97
N ASN A 109 -2.97 25.86 -3.63
CA ASN A 109 -3.32 25.19 -4.88
C ASN A 109 -4.37 24.11 -4.65
N ILE A 110 -4.19 23.25 -3.64
CA ILE A 110 -5.17 22.21 -3.26
C ILE A 110 -6.52 22.85 -2.92
N MET A 111 -6.52 23.88 -2.06
CA MET A 111 -7.75 24.56 -1.67
C MET A 111 -8.46 25.22 -2.84
N ARG A 112 -7.72 25.74 -3.84
CA ARG A 112 -8.33 26.29 -5.06
C ARG A 112 -9.10 25.22 -5.84
N PHE A 113 -8.56 24.02 -5.97
CA PHE A 113 -9.25 22.91 -6.64
C PHE A 113 -10.47 22.46 -5.84
N LEU A 114 -10.35 22.33 -4.52
CA LEU A 114 -11.45 21.98 -3.63
C LEU A 114 -12.60 23.00 -3.73
N ASN A 115 -12.29 24.29 -3.57
CA ASN A 115 -13.29 25.36 -3.65
C ASN A 115 -13.98 25.40 -5.02
N ARG A 116 -13.24 25.12 -6.10
CA ARG A 116 -13.83 25.02 -7.44
C ARG A 116 -14.77 23.83 -7.54
N PHE A 117 -14.38 22.68 -7.02
CA PHE A 117 -15.21 21.47 -7.02
C PHE A 117 -16.50 21.71 -6.22
N GLU A 118 -16.39 22.21 -4.99
CA GLU A 118 -17.55 22.49 -4.13
C GLU A 118 -18.42 23.64 -4.63
N GLY A 119 -17.84 24.60 -5.37
CA GLY A 119 -18.60 25.68 -6.00
C GLY A 119 -19.33 25.27 -7.27
N CYS A 120 -18.83 24.27 -8.00
CA CYS A 120 -19.46 23.78 -9.24
C CYS A 120 -20.50 22.69 -9.01
N PHE A 121 -20.48 22.02 -7.85
CA PHE A 121 -21.30 20.85 -7.58
C PHE A 121 -21.88 20.88 -6.17
N ASN A 122 -23.12 20.42 -6.01
CA ASN A 122 -23.69 20.19 -4.68
C ASN A 122 -23.15 18.87 -4.11
N VAL A 123 -22.04 18.95 -3.37
CA VAL A 123 -21.29 17.78 -2.91
C VAL A 123 -21.54 17.49 -1.44
N THR A 124 -21.58 16.20 -1.10
CA THR A 124 -21.68 15.71 0.27
C THR A 124 -20.60 14.67 0.51
N TYR A 125 -19.88 14.79 1.61
CA TYR A 125 -18.86 13.82 2.01
C TYR A 125 -19.46 12.83 3.00
N LYS A 126 -19.25 11.54 2.74
CA LYS A 126 -19.69 10.46 3.63
C LYS A 126 -18.58 9.44 3.78
N MET A 127 -18.14 9.23 5.02
CA MET A 127 -17.20 8.17 5.37
C MET A 127 -17.97 6.99 5.96
N TYR A 128 -17.65 5.79 5.49
CA TYR A 128 -18.29 4.56 5.93
C TYR A 128 -17.27 3.72 6.69
N HIS A 129 -17.59 3.38 7.93
CA HIS A 129 -16.81 2.48 8.78
C HIS A 129 -17.79 1.58 9.53
N GLY A 130 -17.71 0.27 9.33
CA GLY A 130 -18.60 -0.71 9.96
C GLY A 130 -19.94 -0.96 9.27
N GLU A 131 -20.48 0.00 8.49
CA GLU A 131 -21.80 -0.19 7.87
C GLU A 131 -21.97 0.57 6.55
N ILE A 132 -22.00 -0.13 5.41
CA ILE A 132 -22.45 0.37 4.11
C ILE A 132 -23.43 -0.62 3.47
N SER A 133 -24.55 -0.11 2.95
CA SER A 133 -25.50 -0.96 2.22
C SER A 133 -24.89 -1.43 0.90
N LYS A 134 -25.25 -2.65 0.47
CA LYS A 134 -24.77 -3.23 -0.79
C LYS A 134 -25.11 -2.36 -2.00
N GLU A 135 -26.31 -1.80 -2.03
CA GLU A 135 -26.78 -0.89 -3.09
C GLU A 135 -25.91 0.38 -3.21
N ASN A 136 -25.62 1.05 -2.09
CA ASN A 136 -24.76 2.24 -2.10
C ASN A 136 -23.33 1.88 -2.50
N TYR A 137 -22.82 0.77 -1.96
CA TYR A 137 -21.48 0.27 -2.30
C TYR A 137 -21.35 -0.01 -3.80
N ASP A 138 -22.29 -0.77 -4.37
CA ASP A 138 -22.27 -1.13 -5.79
C ASP A 138 -22.41 0.12 -6.69
N THR A 139 -23.24 1.08 -6.27
CA THR A 139 -23.38 2.37 -6.97
C THR A 139 -22.06 3.15 -6.99
N TYR A 140 -21.42 3.33 -5.82
CA TYR A 140 -20.16 4.08 -5.74
C TYR A 140 -19.01 3.38 -6.46
N MET A 141 -18.90 2.07 -6.31
CA MET A 141 -17.87 1.28 -6.99
C MET A 141 -18.08 1.28 -8.51
N SER A 142 -19.33 1.19 -9.00
CA SER A 142 -19.61 1.33 -10.44
C SER A 142 -19.15 2.69 -10.97
N LYS A 143 -19.44 3.79 -10.26
CA LYS A 143 -18.96 5.12 -10.68
C LYS A 143 -17.44 5.24 -10.64
N LEU A 144 -16.79 4.64 -9.65
CA LEU A 144 -15.32 4.59 -9.58
C LEU A 144 -14.73 3.80 -10.76
N TYR A 145 -15.32 2.66 -11.12
CA TYR A 145 -14.92 1.87 -12.27
C TYR A 145 -14.97 2.69 -13.56
N ASP A 146 -16.09 3.39 -13.80
CA ASP A 146 -16.27 4.23 -14.98
C ASP A 146 -15.20 5.33 -15.04
N MET A 147 -14.98 6.03 -13.93
CA MET A 147 -13.98 7.10 -13.84
C MET A 147 -12.56 6.61 -14.10
N LEU A 148 -12.19 5.45 -13.54
CA LEU A 148 -10.87 4.85 -13.75
C LEU A 148 -10.70 4.41 -15.20
N THR A 149 -11.69 3.71 -15.77
CA THR A 149 -11.63 3.23 -17.15
C THR A 149 -11.42 4.39 -18.12
N VAL A 150 -12.28 5.43 -18.04
CA VAL A 150 -12.16 6.62 -18.88
C VAL A 150 -10.78 7.29 -18.74
N ARG A 151 -10.26 7.40 -17.51
CA ARG A 151 -8.98 8.06 -17.25
C ARG A 151 -7.79 7.31 -17.85
N PHE A 152 -7.78 5.99 -17.76
CA PHE A 152 -6.69 5.15 -18.25
C PHE A 152 -6.74 4.97 -19.76
N ASP A 153 -7.94 4.87 -20.34
CA ASP A 153 -8.15 4.88 -21.80
C ASP A 153 -7.60 6.17 -22.42
N GLN A 154 -7.89 7.33 -21.81
CA GLN A 154 -7.36 8.63 -22.25
C GLN A 154 -5.83 8.72 -22.20
N ARG A 155 -5.18 7.91 -21.34
CA ARG A 155 -3.71 7.87 -21.24
C ARG A 155 -3.09 6.79 -22.11
N ASN A 156 -3.90 5.90 -22.68
CA ASN A 156 -3.43 4.67 -23.31
C ASN A 156 -2.49 3.87 -22.38
N ASP A 157 -2.92 3.70 -21.13
CA ASP A 157 -2.13 3.12 -20.03
C ASP A 157 -2.92 1.98 -19.35
N ASP A 158 -2.23 1.00 -18.78
CA ASP A 158 -2.86 -0.14 -18.12
C ASP A 158 -3.11 0.15 -16.62
N ASN A 159 -4.08 -0.53 -16.03
CA ASN A 159 -4.43 -0.41 -14.62
C ASN A 159 -4.54 -1.78 -13.94
N LYS A 160 -3.56 -2.10 -13.10
CA LYS A 160 -3.53 -3.34 -12.30
C LYS A 160 -4.78 -3.52 -11.41
N ILE A 161 -5.40 -2.44 -10.94
CA ILE A 161 -6.64 -2.48 -10.14
C ILE A 161 -7.83 -2.89 -11.02
N LEU A 162 -7.97 -2.31 -12.22
CA LEU A 162 -9.03 -2.70 -13.15
C LEU A 162 -8.90 -4.16 -13.59
N ASN A 163 -7.67 -4.64 -13.81
CA ASN A 163 -7.39 -6.05 -14.13
C ASN A 163 -7.80 -7.02 -13.02
N ASN A 164 -7.88 -6.55 -11.77
CA ASN A 164 -8.29 -7.33 -10.61
C ASN A 164 -9.57 -6.78 -9.95
N TRP A 165 -10.43 -6.09 -10.72
CA TRP A 165 -11.54 -5.31 -10.17
C TRP A 165 -12.47 -6.10 -9.27
N LYS A 166 -12.82 -7.33 -9.68
CA LYS A 166 -13.70 -8.23 -8.91
C LYS A 166 -13.14 -8.53 -7.52
N TYR A 167 -11.83 -8.77 -7.42
CA TYR A 167 -11.18 -9.01 -6.14
C TYR A 167 -11.35 -7.80 -5.21
N TYR A 168 -11.08 -6.59 -5.71
CA TYR A 168 -11.24 -5.36 -4.92
C TYR A 168 -12.70 -5.10 -4.56
N LEU A 169 -13.63 -5.29 -5.49
CA LEU A 169 -15.07 -5.15 -5.25
C LEU A 169 -15.58 -6.08 -4.13
N ASP A 170 -15.14 -7.33 -4.12
CA ASP A 170 -15.60 -8.30 -3.14
C ASP A 170 -14.92 -8.13 -1.77
N THR A 171 -13.62 -7.80 -1.76
CA THR A 171 -12.84 -7.66 -0.53
C THR A 171 -13.14 -6.35 0.19
N THR A 172 -13.19 -5.22 -0.52
CA THR A 172 -13.42 -3.91 0.10
C THR A 172 -14.81 -3.83 0.77
N PHE A 173 -15.86 -4.40 0.16
CA PHE A 173 -17.18 -4.45 0.81
C PHE A 173 -17.13 -5.15 2.17
N LYS A 174 -16.44 -6.30 2.25
CA LYS A 174 -16.27 -7.06 3.49
C LYS A 174 -15.44 -6.28 4.50
N MET A 175 -14.36 -5.63 4.06
CA MET A 175 -13.49 -4.84 4.92
C MET A 175 -14.24 -3.69 5.57
N ILE A 176 -15.02 -2.91 4.80
CA ILE A 176 -15.79 -1.77 5.31
C ILE A 176 -16.77 -2.25 6.39
N ASN A 177 -17.55 -3.28 6.11
CA ASN A 177 -18.56 -3.79 7.04
C ASN A 177 -17.97 -4.55 8.24
N SER A 178 -16.71 -4.97 8.16
CA SER A 178 -15.99 -5.54 9.32
C SER A 178 -15.26 -4.50 10.16
N GLY A 179 -15.29 -3.22 9.77
CA GLY A 179 -14.53 -2.14 10.40
C GLY A 179 -13.01 -2.26 10.22
N LYS A 180 -12.57 -3.09 9.27
CA LYS A 180 -11.14 -3.36 8.95
C LYS A 180 -10.70 -2.69 7.64
N ALA A 181 -11.54 -1.82 7.08
CA ALA A 181 -11.17 -0.97 5.95
C ALA A 181 -10.30 0.20 6.40
#